data_AF-A0A963ZPF8-F1
#
_entry.id   AF-A0A963ZPF8-F1
#
_cell.length_a   1.000
_cell.length_b   1.000
_cell.length_c   1.000
_cell.angle_alpha   90.00
_cell.angle_beta   90.00
_cell.angle_gamma   90.00
#
_symmetry.space_group_name_H-M   'P 1'
#
loop_
_entity.id
_entity.type
_entity.pdbx_description
1 polymer ?
#
loop_
_entity_poly.entity_id
_entity_poly.type
_entity_poly.pdbx_seq_one_letter_code
_entity_poly.pdbx_strand_id
1 'polypeptide(L)'
;MKSNENLYPPIRKLILLVISIVILPHILIAQYDNKLKDEIILSMKHATKFFADSISEKGGYLSHYLPDLSRRWGELEAYPTMVWTQNPGTVSMGNTFLDAYFATNDEYYYLQAKKAANALKLGQLSCGGWNYFINFDDENSTINWYNTVGKNAWRLEEFQHYYGNATFDDETTSGAAFFLLRFYLTKFDSTIRPPLEAAISLILKSQYPLGGWPQRFPLMNDFVKDGHPDYTSYYTFNDNVIWQNIKFLIACYSTLPSIQDFDLVSDQQLIDAIKRGMDFILLSQQPKPFAGWSQQYNMDLEPAGARTYEPESLDPQYTAANIKILLKCYELTGEKKYLERIPDAINWLDEAKLKSTSREGIFVYAKFVDPKSGKPLFTHRLGTNVNSGHYYVNEDSSKTPGHYRNFRLINLKKLKNEYQNILTLDSEKIISNSPLFKIYNDNFSLIKKFDEVTEFLEFSDFDNNTITTSKNMIEKIISALDDRGRWLVSGLNTSNPYIGDANDGDSNSKEYMTTNVGDKFDTSPYRDKSDQKYISTAVYSFYMKRLIEYLKNSEN
;
A
#
# COMPACT_ATOMS: atom_id res chain seq x y z
N MET A 1 -62.84 -35.18 58.16
CA MET A 1 -63.34 -34.09 57.29
C MET A 1 -62.16 -33.50 56.52
N LYS A 2 -62.23 -33.63 55.19
CA LYS A 2 -61.45 -32.98 54.12
C LYS A 2 -59.92 -33.06 54.16
N SER A 3 -59.41 -34.07 53.45
CA SER A 3 -58.07 -34.14 52.86
C SER A 3 -57.87 -33.01 51.83
N ASN A 4 -56.85 -32.17 52.04
CA ASN A 4 -56.38 -31.21 51.04
C ASN A 4 -55.49 -31.93 50.02
N GLU A 5 -56.09 -32.31 48.89
CA GLU A 5 -55.35 -32.51 47.65
C GLU A 5 -55.03 -31.15 47.01
N ASN A 6 -53.90 -31.11 46.29
CA ASN A 6 -53.50 -30.11 45.30
C ASN A 6 -52.98 -28.76 45.80
N LEU A 7 -51.66 -28.69 46.06
CA LEU A 7 -50.89 -27.45 45.91
C LEU A 7 -49.40 -27.74 45.63
N TYR A 8 -49.12 -28.39 44.50
CA TYR A 8 -47.90 -28.09 43.77
C TYR A 8 -48.31 -27.38 42.47
N PRO A 9 -48.06 -26.07 42.30
CA PRO A 9 -48.00 -25.53 40.95
C PRO A 9 -46.92 -26.34 40.23
N PRO A 10 -47.16 -26.81 39.01
CA PRO A 10 -46.30 -27.83 38.43
C PRO A 10 -44.93 -27.21 38.25
N ILE A 11 -43.89 -27.80 38.85
CA ILE A 11 -42.47 -27.44 38.64
C ILE A 11 -42.18 -27.30 37.13
N ARG A 12 -42.91 -28.04 36.29
CA ARG A 12 -43.00 -27.89 34.83
C ARG A 12 -43.31 -26.47 34.33
N LYS A 13 -44.27 -25.73 34.90
CA LYS A 13 -44.61 -24.35 34.48
C LYS A 13 -43.52 -23.34 34.85
N LEU A 14 -42.83 -23.54 35.98
CA LEU A 14 -41.72 -22.68 36.40
C LEU A 14 -40.47 -22.94 35.56
N ILE A 15 -40.17 -24.20 35.25
CA ILE A 15 -39.10 -24.59 34.32
C ILE A 15 -39.37 -24.07 32.91
N LEU A 16 -40.60 -24.18 32.40
CA LEU A 16 -41.00 -23.63 31.09
C LEU A 16 -40.91 -22.10 31.04
N LEU A 17 -41.21 -21.40 32.14
CA LEU A 17 -41.09 -19.95 32.24
C LEU A 17 -39.62 -19.49 32.26
N VAL A 18 -38.75 -20.18 33.00
CA VAL A 18 -37.30 -19.90 33.05
C VAL A 18 -36.62 -20.24 31.72
N ILE A 19 -37.03 -21.35 31.07
CA ILE A 19 -36.65 -21.68 29.69
C ILE A 19 -37.10 -20.55 28.74
N SER A 20 -38.32 -20.03 28.88
CA SER A 20 -38.78 -18.91 28.04
C SER A 20 -38.07 -17.59 28.29
N ILE A 21 -37.65 -17.28 29.52
CA ILE A 21 -37.04 -15.98 29.86
C ILE A 21 -35.54 -15.96 29.53
N VAL A 22 -34.86 -17.12 29.56
CA VAL A 22 -33.42 -17.19 29.31
C VAL A 22 -33.10 -17.73 27.91
N ILE A 23 -33.85 -18.72 27.41
CA ILE A 23 -33.51 -19.41 26.15
C ILE A 23 -34.12 -18.71 24.93
N LEU A 24 -35.35 -18.15 25.00
CA LEU A 24 -35.91 -17.42 23.84
C LEU A 24 -35.08 -16.20 23.43
N PRO A 25 -34.59 -15.34 24.35
CA PRO A 25 -33.73 -14.23 23.95
C PRO A 25 -32.44 -14.70 23.27
N HIS A 26 -31.85 -15.80 23.74
CA HIS A 26 -30.65 -16.37 23.12
C HIS A 26 -30.93 -16.97 21.74
N ILE A 27 -32.08 -17.64 21.56
CA ILE A 27 -32.52 -18.14 20.26
C ILE A 27 -32.79 -16.99 19.29
N LEU A 28 -33.44 -15.92 19.75
CA LEU A 28 -33.74 -14.74 18.92
C LEU A 28 -32.47 -13.98 18.52
N ILE A 29 -31.49 -13.84 19.42
CA ILE A 29 -30.19 -13.24 19.12
C ILE A 29 -29.43 -14.10 18.09
N ALA A 30 -29.35 -15.41 18.30
CA ALA A 30 -28.69 -16.32 17.35
C ALA A 30 -29.38 -16.34 15.98
N GLN A 31 -30.71 -16.31 15.94
CA GLN A 31 -31.47 -16.26 14.69
C GLN A 31 -31.29 -14.93 13.96
N TYR A 32 -31.25 -13.82 14.70
CA TYR A 32 -30.95 -12.51 14.14
C TYR A 32 -29.53 -12.45 13.58
N ASP A 33 -28.53 -12.93 14.33
CA ASP A 33 -27.13 -12.87 13.89
C ASP A 33 -26.90 -13.76 12.66
N ASN A 34 -27.56 -14.92 12.58
CA ASN A 34 -27.57 -15.74 11.36
C ASN A 34 -28.18 -15.00 10.16
N LYS A 35 -29.31 -14.29 10.35
CA LYS A 35 -29.91 -13.48 9.29
C LYS A 35 -28.94 -12.37 8.82
N LEU A 36 -28.25 -11.70 9.75
CA LEU A 36 -27.27 -10.68 9.39
C LEU A 36 -26.08 -11.28 8.64
N LYS A 37 -25.60 -12.48 8.99
CA LYS A 37 -24.56 -13.18 8.22
C LYS A 37 -25.01 -13.46 6.78
N ASP A 38 -26.24 -13.92 6.59
CA ASP A 38 -26.81 -14.15 5.26
C ASP A 38 -26.88 -12.84 4.45
N GLU A 39 -27.34 -11.76 5.08
CA GLU A 39 -27.37 -10.42 4.45
C GLU A 39 -25.97 -9.92 4.09
N ILE A 40 -24.95 -10.18 4.93
CA ILE A 40 -23.55 -9.87 4.64
C ILE A 40 -23.08 -10.63 3.41
N ILE A 41 -23.26 -11.96 3.37
CA ILE A 41 -22.82 -12.80 2.26
C ILE A 41 -23.48 -12.37 0.95
N LEU A 42 -24.79 -12.09 0.98
CA LEU A 42 -25.54 -11.58 -0.16
C LEU A 42 -25.03 -10.21 -0.63
N SER A 43 -24.79 -9.29 0.30
CA SER A 43 -24.29 -7.94 -0.01
C SER A 43 -22.89 -7.97 -0.61
N MET A 44 -21.98 -8.76 -0.02
CA MET A 44 -20.63 -8.99 -0.55
C MET A 44 -20.70 -9.55 -1.97
N LYS A 45 -21.55 -10.56 -2.21
CA LYS A 45 -21.70 -11.18 -3.52
C LYS A 45 -22.27 -10.19 -4.54
N HIS A 46 -23.28 -9.41 -4.16
CA HIS A 46 -23.92 -8.44 -5.05
C HIS A 46 -22.92 -7.34 -5.46
N ALA A 47 -22.18 -6.79 -4.50
CA ALA A 47 -21.14 -5.82 -4.78
C ALA A 47 -20.04 -6.38 -5.70
N THR A 48 -19.60 -7.61 -5.42
CA THR A 48 -18.55 -8.27 -6.21
C THR A 48 -19.01 -8.54 -7.64
N LYS A 49 -20.27 -8.93 -7.85
CA LYS A 49 -20.84 -9.12 -9.20
C LYS A 49 -20.83 -7.82 -9.98
N PHE A 50 -21.24 -6.70 -9.37
CA PHE A 50 -21.16 -5.41 -10.04
C PHE A 50 -19.73 -5.08 -10.51
N PHE A 51 -18.73 -5.25 -9.62
CA PHE A 51 -17.33 -5.01 -10.00
C PHE A 51 -16.84 -5.99 -11.08
N ALA A 52 -17.17 -7.27 -10.96
CA ALA A 52 -16.76 -8.30 -11.92
C ALA A 52 -17.38 -8.11 -13.30
N ASP A 53 -18.66 -7.72 -13.36
CA ASP A 53 -19.44 -7.71 -14.60
C ASP A 53 -19.45 -6.34 -15.30
N SER A 54 -19.35 -5.24 -14.53
CA SER A 54 -19.49 -3.87 -15.06
C SER A 54 -18.21 -3.02 -14.99
N ILE A 55 -17.27 -3.36 -14.10
CA ILE A 55 -16.08 -2.52 -13.84
C ILE A 55 -14.81 -3.16 -14.41
N SER A 56 -14.71 -4.49 -14.34
CA SER A 56 -13.50 -5.20 -14.69
C SER A 56 -13.20 -5.11 -16.18
N GLU A 57 -11.94 -4.82 -16.51
CA GLU A 57 -11.40 -4.97 -17.87
C GLU A 57 -10.39 -6.12 -17.86
N LYS A 58 -10.71 -7.22 -18.56
CA LYS A 58 -9.93 -8.48 -18.58
C LYS A 58 -9.50 -9.01 -17.19
N GLY A 59 -10.26 -8.69 -16.14
CA GLY A 59 -9.94 -9.07 -14.75
C GLY A 59 -9.21 -8.00 -13.94
N GLY A 60 -8.78 -6.90 -14.55
CA GLY A 60 -8.13 -5.78 -13.87
C GLY A 60 -9.09 -4.66 -13.49
N TYR A 61 -8.59 -3.72 -12.69
CA TYR A 61 -9.37 -2.63 -12.09
C TYR A 61 -8.55 -1.33 -11.97
N LEU A 62 -9.24 -0.20 -11.99
CA LEU A 62 -8.74 1.15 -11.69
C LEU A 62 -9.16 1.57 -10.28
N SER A 63 -8.75 2.76 -9.84
CA SER A 63 -9.10 3.29 -8.51
C SER A 63 -10.54 3.82 -8.45
N HIS A 64 -10.99 4.52 -9.50
CA HIS A 64 -12.22 5.30 -9.48
C HIS A 64 -12.96 5.31 -10.81
N TYR A 65 -14.28 5.41 -10.73
CA TYR A 65 -15.18 5.47 -11.88
C TYR A 65 -16.35 6.42 -11.62
N LEU A 66 -16.82 7.09 -12.67
CA LEU A 66 -18.14 7.72 -12.61
C LEU A 66 -19.25 6.64 -12.58
N PRO A 67 -20.43 6.92 -11.99
CA PRO A 67 -21.51 5.93 -11.85
C PRO A 67 -22.11 5.45 -13.18
N ASP A 68 -21.92 6.22 -14.25
CA ASP A 68 -22.30 5.91 -15.63
C ASP A 68 -21.14 5.33 -16.46
N LEU A 69 -19.97 5.17 -15.84
CA LEU A 69 -18.71 4.68 -16.42
C LEU A 69 -18.18 5.55 -17.58
N SER A 70 -18.68 6.77 -17.77
CA SER A 70 -18.20 7.68 -18.82
C SER A 70 -16.72 8.07 -18.62
N ARG A 71 -16.27 8.17 -17.37
CA ARG A 71 -14.87 8.43 -17.00
C ARG A 71 -14.39 7.45 -15.93
N ARG A 72 -13.07 7.22 -15.93
CA ARG A 72 -12.36 6.29 -15.06
C ARG A 72 -10.91 6.72 -14.89
N TRP A 73 -10.33 6.49 -13.72
CA TRP A 73 -8.95 6.86 -13.43
C TRP A 73 -8.35 5.98 -12.34
N GLY A 74 -7.06 5.72 -12.48
CA GLY A 74 -6.22 5.29 -11.36
C GLY A 74 -5.77 6.51 -10.59
N GLU A 75 -4.49 6.82 -10.69
CA GLU A 75 -3.94 8.12 -10.32
C GLU A 75 -4.27 9.21 -11.36
N LEU A 76 -4.23 8.86 -12.64
CA LEU A 76 -4.56 9.72 -13.78
C LEU A 76 -5.71 9.15 -14.61
N GLU A 77 -6.32 10.00 -15.45
CA GLU A 77 -7.41 9.61 -16.35
C GLU A 77 -6.99 8.44 -17.24
N ALA A 78 -7.84 7.42 -17.36
CA ALA A 78 -7.50 6.17 -18.00
C ALA A 78 -8.44 5.85 -19.16
N TYR A 79 -7.90 5.24 -20.21
CA TYR A 79 -8.72 4.69 -21.28
C TYR A 79 -9.51 3.48 -20.80
N PRO A 80 -10.63 3.11 -21.48
CA PRO A 80 -11.40 1.91 -21.15
C PRO A 80 -10.60 0.62 -21.12
N THR A 81 -9.51 0.54 -21.89
CA THR A 81 -8.62 -0.62 -22.01
C THR A 81 -7.53 -0.68 -20.94
N MET A 82 -7.49 0.29 -20.01
CA MET A 82 -6.44 0.40 -19.00
C MET A 82 -6.90 -0.03 -17.62
N VAL A 83 -5.99 -0.64 -16.87
CA VAL A 83 -6.16 -1.03 -15.46
C VAL A 83 -4.91 -0.67 -14.67
N TRP A 84 -5.05 -0.37 -13.38
CA TRP A 84 -3.91 0.03 -12.53
C TRP A 84 -3.34 -1.17 -11.77
N THR A 85 -2.02 -1.26 -11.74
CA THR A 85 -1.27 -2.22 -10.92
C THR A 85 -0.96 -1.60 -9.55
N GLN A 86 -0.66 -0.30 -9.53
CA GLN A 86 -0.58 0.55 -8.35
C GLN A 86 -1.89 0.47 -7.53
N ASN A 87 -1.74 0.50 -6.20
CA ASN A 87 -2.86 0.42 -5.27
C ASN A 87 -3.51 1.80 -5.03
N PRO A 88 -4.85 1.89 -4.85
CA PRO A 88 -5.84 0.83 -4.99
C PRO A 88 -6.13 0.54 -6.47
N GLY A 89 -6.13 -0.75 -6.82
CA GLY A 89 -6.30 -1.20 -8.21
C GLY A 89 -6.40 -2.72 -8.28
N THR A 90 -5.83 -3.29 -9.34
CA THR A 90 -5.93 -4.73 -9.64
C THR A 90 -5.40 -5.61 -8.50
N VAL A 91 -4.27 -5.25 -7.91
CA VAL A 91 -3.63 -6.00 -6.80
C VAL A 91 -4.49 -5.98 -5.54
N SER A 92 -4.97 -4.80 -5.13
CA SER A 92 -5.89 -4.65 -3.99
C SER A 92 -7.18 -5.45 -4.16
N MET A 93 -7.78 -5.42 -5.35
CA MET A 93 -9.01 -6.16 -5.65
C MET A 93 -8.77 -7.68 -5.61
N GLY A 94 -7.67 -8.16 -6.20
CA GLY A 94 -7.27 -9.57 -6.16
C GLY A 94 -7.12 -10.09 -4.73
N ASN A 95 -6.43 -9.34 -3.87
CA ASN A 95 -6.29 -9.67 -2.45
C ASN A 95 -7.65 -9.66 -1.71
N THR A 96 -8.51 -8.67 -1.99
CA THR A 96 -9.85 -8.59 -1.40
C THR A 96 -10.70 -9.82 -1.77
N PHE A 97 -10.58 -10.30 -3.01
CA PHE A 97 -11.28 -11.51 -3.44
C PHE A 97 -10.75 -12.77 -2.74
N LEU A 98 -9.44 -12.89 -2.54
CA LEU A 98 -8.89 -13.99 -1.73
C LEU A 98 -9.36 -13.92 -0.28
N ASP A 99 -9.41 -12.73 0.33
CA ASP A 99 -9.93 -12.56 1.68
C ASP A 99 -11.39 -13.02 1.78
N ALA A 100 -12.21 -12.65 0.79
CA ALA A 100 -13.61 -13.07 0.70
C ALA A 100 -13.74 -14.59 0.48
N TYR A 101 -12.88 -15.19 -0.33
CA TYR A 101 -12.82 -16.63 -0.53
C TYR A 101 -12.52 -17.35 0.80
N PHE A 102 -11.49 -16.95 1.53
CA PHE A 102 -11.15 -17.57 2.81
C PHE A 102 -12.22 -17.38 3.89
N ALA A 103 -12.96 -16.27 3.85
CA ALA A 103 -14.01 -15.98 4.82
C ALA A 103 -15.36 -16.67 4.52
N THR A 104 -15.59 -17.10 3.28
CA THR A 104 -16.91 -17.64 2.86
C THR A 104 -16.85 -19.04 2.27
N ASN A 105 -15.65 -19.51 1.92
CA ASN A 105 -15.39 -20.72 1.14
C ASN A 105 -16.14 -20.77 -0.22
N ASP A 106 -16.52 -19.60 -0.76
CA ASP A 106 -17.26 -19.50 -2.00
C ASP A 106 -16.31 -19.35 -3.20
N GLU A 107 -16.25 -20.39 -4.03
CA GLU A 107 -15.33 -20.53 -5.16
C GLU A 107 -15.41 -19.37 -6.18
N TYR A 108 -16.55 -18.69 -6.26
CA TYR A 108 -16.70 -17.51 -7.12
C TYR A 108 -15.67 -16.43 -6.83
N TYR A 109 -15.32 -16.21 -5.56
CA TYR A 109 -14.32 -15.21 -5.17
C TYR A 109 -12.92 -15.63 -5.60
N TYR A 110 -12.57 -16.91 -5.45
CA TYR A 110 -11.31 -17.44 -5.98
C TYR A 110 -11.24 -17.26 -7.50
N LEU A 111 -12.34 -17.48 -8.23
CA LEU A 111 -12.38 -17.24 -9.68
C LEU A 111 -12.22 -15.76 -10.04
N GLN A 112 -12.72 -14.82 -9.24
CA GLN A 112 -12.46 -13.39 -9.47
C GLN A 112 -10.99 -13.03 -9.16
N ALA A 113 -10.42 -13.59 -8.09
CA ALA A 113 -8.98 -13.44 -7.80
C ALA A 113 -8.13 -13.99 -8.96
N LYS A 114 -8.52 -15.12 -9.53
CA LYS A 114 -7.86 -15.71 -10.71
C LYS A 114 -7.91 -14.79 -11.93
N LYS A 115 -9.03 -14.11 -12.15
CA LYS A 115 -9.12 -13.10 -13.23
C LYS A 115 -8.17 -11.93 -12.98
N ALA A 116 -8.06 -11.44 -11.76
CA ALA A 116 -7.08 -10.40 -11.42
C ALA A 116 -5.63 -10.87 -11.61
N ALA A 117 -5.30 -12.10 -11.21
CA ALA A 117 -3.98 -12.70 -11.45
C ALA A 117 -3.70 -12.85 -12.95
N ASN A 118 -4.70 -13.24 -13.75
CA ASN A 118 -4.58 -13.31 -15.20
C ASN A 118 -4.40 -11.94 -15.86
N ALA A 119 -5.06 -10.88 -15.36
CA ALA A 119 -4.84 -9.51 -15.83
C ALA A 119 -3.38 -9.09 -15.62
N LEU A 120 -2.81 -9.34 -14.43
CA LEU A 120 -1.39 -9.09 -14.16
C LEU A 120 -0.48 -9.92 -15.06
N LYS A 121 -0.77 -11.21 -15.24
CA LYS A 121 -0.04 -12.08 -16.16
C LYS A 121 -0.03 -11.52 -17.59
N LEU A 122 -1.17 -11.04 -18.08
CA LEU A 122 -1.29 -10.48 -19.43
C LEU A 122 -0.48 -9.19 -19.61
N GLY A 123 -0.39 -8.36 -18.56
CA GLY A 123 0.34 -7.10 -18.59
C GLY A 123 1.76 -7.15 -18.03
N GLN A 124 2.29 -8.33 -17.72
CA GLN A 124 3.66 -8.47 -17.23
C GLN A 124 4.65 -8.19 -18.36
N LEU A 125 5.61 -7.32 -18.10
CA LEU A 125 6.66 -6.97 -19.06
C LEU A 125 7.67 -8.12 -19.20
N SER A 126 8.42 -8.13 -20.30
CA SER A 126 9.43 -9.16 -20.58
C SER A 126 10.54 -9.24 -19.53
N CYS A 127 10.78 -8.18 -18.77
CA CYS A 127 11.71 -8.17 -17.64
C CYS A 127 11.18 -8.90 -16.40
N GLY A 128 9.90 -9.25 -16.35
CA GLY A 128 9.24 -9.93 -15.22
C GLY A 128 8.48 -9.00 -14.25
N GLY A 129 8.44 -7.70 -14.52
CA GLY A 129 7.78 -6.71 -13.66
C GLY A 129 6.60 -6.03 -14.32
N TRP A 130 6.09 -4.98 -13.67
CA TRP A 130 4.96 -4.20 -14.15
C TRP A 130 5.27 -2.71 -14.19
N ASN A 131 4.64 -2.01 -15.12
CA ASN A 131 4.50 -0.55 -15.07
C ASN A 131 3.27 -0.18 -14.22
N TYR A 132 3.07 1.09 -13.87
CA TYR A 132 1.98 1.59 -13.00
C TYR A 132 0.56 1.17 -13.46
N PHE A 133 0.42 0.90 -14.75
CA PHE A 133 -0.81 0.41 -15.35
C PHE A 133 -0.51 -0.61 -16.44
N ILE A 134 -1.57 -1.35 -16.81
CA ILE A 134 -1.60 -2.24 -17.96
C ILE A 134 -2.60 -1.64 -18.93
N ASN A 135 -2.18 -1.38 -20.16
CA ASN A 135 -3.09 -1.08 -21.26
C ASN A 135 -3.23 -2.35 -22.11
N PHE A 136 -4.46 -2.83 -22.27
CA PHE A 136 -4.76 -4.04 -23.02
C PHE A 136 -4.93 -3.82 -24.53
N ASP A 137 -4.78 -2.58 -24.97
CA ASP A 137 -4.64 -2.17 -26.36
C ASP A 137 -3.15 -2.25 -26.80
N ASP A 138 -2.82 -1.73 -27.98
CA ASP A 138 -1.44 -1.73 -28.47
C ASP A 138 -0.50 -0.71 -27.78
N GLU A 139 0.80 -0.84 -28.06
CA GLU A 139 1.83 0.04 -27.50
C GLU A 139 1.67 1.50 -27.97
N ASN A 140 1.17 1.74 -29.19
CA ASN A 140 0.92 3.11 -29.68
C ASN A 140 -0.18 3.80 -28.86
N SER A 141 -1.20 3.05 -28.43
CA SER A 141 -2.25 3.54 -27.52
C SER A 141 -1.65 3.99 -26.19
N THR A 142 -0.69 3.22 -25.65
CA THR A 142 0.06 3.58 -24.44
C THR A 142 0.92 4.82 -24.65
N ILE A 143 1.72 4.86 -25.71
CA ILE A 143 2.55 6.01 -26.06
C ILE A 143 1.69 7.27 -26.25
N ASN A 144 0.52 7.15 -26.89
CA ASN A 144 -0.42 8.25 -27.06
C ASN A 144 -0.97 8.75 -25.71
N TRP A 145 -1.25 7.85 -24.77
CA TRP A 145 -1.66 8.24 -23.41
C TRP A 145 -0.59 9.07 -22.71
N TYR A 146 0.68 8.63 -22.77
CA TYR A 146 1.81 9.41 -22.23
C TYR A 146 1.98 10.75 -22.96
N ASN A 147 1.83 10.78 -24.29
CA ASN A 147 1.90 12.00 -25.10
C ASN A 147 0.68 12.93 -24.98
N THR A 148 -0.32 12.58 -24.16
CA THR A 148 -1.54 13.39 -23.96
C THR A 148 -1.81 13.58 -22.48
N VAL A 149 -2.40 12.59 -21.82
CA VAL A 149 -2.76 12.65 -20.39
C VAL A 149 -1.51 12.75 -19.52
N GLY A 150 -0.53 11.88 -19.74
CA GLY A 150 0.66 11.78 -18.89
C GLY A 150 1.54 13.04 -18.93
N LYS A 151 1.93 13.52 -20.12
CA LYS A 151 2.78 14.71 -20.28
C LYS A 151 2.15 15.99 -19.73
N ASN A 152 0.82 16.05 -19.63
CA ASN A 152 0.11 17.23 -19.11
C ASN A 152 -0.12 17.15 -17.58
N ALA A 153 0.29 16.08 -16.92
CA ALA A 153 0.20 15.95 -15.47
C ALA A 153 1.41 16.67 -14.83
N TRP A 154 1.29 17.98 -14.61
CA TRP A 154 2.42 18.84 -14.25
C TRP A 154 3.22 18.32 -13.05
N ARG A 155 2.55 17.83 -12.01
CA ARG A 155 3.21 17.33 -10.79
C ARG A 155 3.49 15.83 -10.78
N LEU A 156 3.19 15.09 -11.84
CA LEU A 156 3.39 13.64 -11.91
C LEU A 156 4.41 13.34 -13.01
N GLU A 157 5.64 13.79 -12.77
CA GLU A 157 6.74 13.78 -13.74
C GLU A 157 7.12 12.37 -14.21
N GLU A 158 6.89 11.35 -13.38
CA GLU A 158 7.03 9.94 -13.70
C GLU A 158 6.08 9.47 -14.82
N PHE A 159 4.97 10.18 -15.05
CA PHE A 159 4.03 9.94 -16.15
C PHE A 159 4.26 10.87 -17.35
N GLN A 160 5.24 11.77 -17.31
CA GLN A 160 5.56 12.66 -18.44
C GLN A 160 6.45 11.98 -19.50
N HIS A 161 6.97 10.78 -19.21
CA HIS A 161 7.83 10.03 -20.09
C HIS A 161 7.51 8.54 -20.08
N TYR A 162 7.48 7.93 -21.26
CA TYR A 162 7.27 6.49 -21.40
C TYR A 162 8.60 5.73 -21.42
N TYR A 163 8.94 5.10 -20.30
CA TYR A 163 10.17 4.33 -20.15
C TYR A 163 10.15 2.92 -20.78
N GLY A 164 8.96 2.35 -21.05
CA GLY A 164 8.84 0.96 -21.53
C GLY A 164 9.35 -0.13 -20.56
N ASN A 165 9.62 0.21 -19.29
CA ASN A 165 10.17 -0.70 -18.28
C ASN A 165 9.24 -0.85 -17.06
N ALA A 166 9.64 -1.73 -16.13
CA ALA A 166 8.92 -1.96 -14.88
C ALA A 166 9.34 -0.97 -13.80
N THR A 167 8.50 -0.81 -12.78
CA THR A 167 8.78 -0.01 -11.60
C THR A 167 8.42 -0.72 -10.30
N PHE A 168 9.20 -0.45 -9.26
CA PHE A 168 8.91 -0.82 -7.88
C PHE A 168 8.15 0.27 -7.12
N ASP A 169 8.02 1.46 -7.71
CA ASP A 169 7.34 2.61 -7.13
C ASP A 169 5.88 2.28 -6.81
N ASP A 170 5.38 2.84 -5.71
CA ASP A 170 4.06 2.56 -5.14
C ASP A 170 3.68 1.07 -5.09
N GLU A 171 4.67 0.23 -4.73
CA GLU A 171 4.50 -1.22 -4.62
C GLU A 171 4.05 -1.90 -5.93
N THR A 172 4.25 -1.26 -7.08
CA THR A 172 3.72 -1.73 -8.37
C THR A 172 4.17 -3.17 -8.67
N THR A 173 5.47 -3.42 -8.75
CA THR A 173 5.99 -4.77 -9.03
C THR A 173 5.98 -5.66 -7.79
N SER A 174 6.38 -5.16 -6.63
CA SER A 174 6.47 -5.95 -5.40
C SER A 174 5.09 -6.39 -4.89
N GLY A 175 4.09 -5.50 -4.94
CA GLY A 175 2.71 -5.81 -4.59
C GLY A 175 2.04 -6.79 -5.55
N ALA A 176 2.29 -6.66 -6.86
CA ALA A 176 1.86 -7.66 -7.84
C ALA A 176 2.50 -9.03 -7.56
N ALA A 177 3.80 -9.07 -7.29
CA ALA A 177 4.53 -10.30 -6.95
C ALA A 177 3.99 -10.94 -5.66
N PHE A 178 3.72 -10.15 -4.62
CA PHE A 178 3.09 -10.60 -3.38
C PHE A 178 1.72 -11.25 -3.62
N PHE A 179 0.87 -10.60 -4.42
CA PHE A 179 -0.44 -11.15 -4.74
C PHE A 179 -0.34 -12.44 -5.55
N LEU A 180 0.55 -12.51 -6.54
CA LEU A 180 0.76 -13.75 -7.31
C LEU A 180 1.28 -14.89 -6.43
N LEU A 181 2.21 -14.62 -5.50
CA LEU A 181 2.68 -15.61 -4.52
C LEU A 181 1.52 -16.10 -3.66
N ARG A 182 0.75 -15.18 -3.07
CA ARG A 182 -0.41 -15.50 -2.24
C ARG A 182 -1.44 -16.34 -2.99
N PHE A 183 -1.77 -15.95 -4.23
CA PHE A 183 -2.70 -16.68 -5.09
C PHE A 183 -2.18 -18.08 -5.42
N TYR A 184 -0.91 -18.20 -5.80
CA TYR A 184 -0.28 -19.48 -6.09
C TYR A 184 -0.31 -20.41 -4.87
N LEU A 185 0.02 -19.93 -3.68
CA LEU A 185 -0.02 -20.72 -2.44
C LEU A 185 -1.43 -21.15 -2.02
N THR A 186 -2.48 -20.55 -2.60
CA THR A 186 -3.87 -20.90 -2.27
C THR A 186 -4.28 -22.24 -2.88
N LYS A 187 -3.91 -22.51 -4.15
CA LYS A 187 -4.30 -23.76 -4.87
C LYS A 187 -3.24 -24.34 -5.81
N PHE A 188 -2.03 -23.77 -5.84
CA PHE A 188 -0.95 -24.13 -6.75
C PHE A 188 -1.36 -24.08 -8.24
N ASP A 189 -2.07 -23.02 -8.63
CA ASP A 189 -2.46 -22.83 -10.03
C ASP A 189 -1.22 -22.64 -10.90
N SER A 190 -0.86 -23.69 -11.64
CA SER A 190 0.37 -23.76 -12.43
C SER A 190 0.43 -22.68 -13.53
N THR A 191 -0.71 -22.09 -13.91
CA THR A 191 -0.74 -21.02 -14.90
C THR A 191 -0.16 -19.69 -14.41
N ILE A 192 -0.05 -19.52 -13.08
CA ILE A 192 0.50 -18.35 -12.38
C ILE A 192 1.95 -18.56 -11.93
N ARG A 193 2.44 -19.80 -11.94
CA ARG A 193 3.84 -20.08 -11.60
C ARG A 193 4.83 -19.31 -12.51
N PRO A 194 4.73 -19.33 -13.85
CA PRO A 194 5.67 -18.59 -14.70
C PRO A 194 5.75 -17.06 -14.42
N PRO A 195 4.63 -16.31 -14.31
CA PRO A 195 4.72 -14.88 -13.99
C PRO A 195 5.27 -14.62 -12.58
N LEU A 196 4.99 -15.49 -11.60
CA LEU A 196 5.60 -15.40 -10.26
C LEU A 196 7.12 -15.60 -10.32
N GLU A 197 7.58 -16.64 -11.03
CA GLU A 197 9.02 -16.92 -11.21
C GLU A 197 9.75 -15.77 -11.92
N ALA A 198 9.11 -15.15 -12.91
CA ALA A 198 9.65 -13.97 -13.60
C ALA A 198 9.80 -12.76 -12.66
N ALA A 199 8.82 -12.53 -11.77
CA ALA A 199 8.88 -11.45 -10.79
C ALA A 199 9.97 -11.68 -9.72
N ILE A 200 10.11 -12.92 -9.22
CA ILE A 200 11.20 -13.31 -8.32
C ILE A 200 12.56 -13.05 -8.98
N SER A 201 12.71 -13.49 -10.24
CA SER A 201 13.94 -13.31 -11.00
C SER A 201 14.27 -11.83 -11.21
N LEU A 202 13.27 -11.00 -11.52
CA LEU A 202 13.44 -9.56 -11.67
C LEU A 202 13.96 -8.91 -10.38
N ILE A 203 13.30 -9.17 -9.24
CA ILE A 203 13.67 -8.56 -7.94
C ILE A 203 15.09 -8.94 -7.54
N LEU A 204 15.48 -10.20 -7.73
CA LEU A 204 16.84 -10.65 -7.45
C LEU A 204 17.86 -10.03 -8.41
N LYS A 205 17.54 -9.95 -9.70
CA LYS A 205 18.42 -9.41 -10.74
C LYS A 205 18.61 -7.90 -10.63
N SER A 206 17.60 -7.16 -10.18
CA SER A 206 17.64 -5.70 -10.06
C SER A 206 18.31 -5.21 -8.78
N GLN A 207 18.62 -6.10 -7.83
CA GLN A 207 19.35 -5.74 -6.62
C GLN A 207 20.79 -5.36 -6.96
N TYR A 208 21.21 -4.17 -6.55
CA TYR A 208 22.59 -3.73 -6.71
C TYR A 208 23.55 -4.48 -5.79
N PRO A 209 24.87 -4.48 -6.09
CA PRO A 209 25.87 -5.15 -5.25
C PRO A 209 25.87 -4.71 -3.78
N LEU A 210 25.58 -3.43 -3.49
CA LEU A 210 25.48 -2.91 -2.13
C LEU A 210 24.17 -3.28 -1.42
N GLY A 211 23.19 -3.84 -2.14
CA GLY A 211 21.97 -4.42 -1.57
C GLY A 211 20.69 -3.62 -1.78
N GLY A 212 20.77 -2.34 -2.15
CA GLY A 212 19.58 -1.54 -2.49
C GLY A 212 19.03 -1.83 -3.88
N TRP A 213 17.91 -1.19 -4.22
CA TRP A 213 17.19 -1.37 -5.50
C TRP A 213 16.94 -0.03 -6.19
N PRO A 214 16.89 -0.01 -7.54
CA PRO A 214 16.41 1.13 -8.31
C PRO A 214 14.89 1.30 -8.17
N GLN A 215 14.37 2.48 -8.48
CA GLN A 215 12.92 2.68 -8.63
C GLN A 215 12.37 1.96 -9.87
N ARG A 216 13.13 1.93 -10.97
CA ARG A 216 12.72 1.29 -12.24
C ARG A 216 13.76 0.29 -12.73
N PHE A 217 13.29 -0.78 -13.39
CA PHE A 217 14.18 -1.78 -13.99
C PHE A 217 13.54 -2.42 -15.25
N PRO A 218 14.30 -2.69 -16.34
CA PRO A 218 15.70 -2.36 -16.57
C PRO A 218 16.03 -0.87 -16.43
N LEU A 219 17.28 -0.56 -16.07
CA LEU A 219 17.71 0.81 -15.78
C LEU A 219 17.58 1.68 -17.03
N MET A 220 17.10 2.91 -16.82
CA MET A 220 17.06 3.98 -17.81
C MET A 220 17.76 5.21 -17.22
N ASN A 221 18.31 6.06 -18.09
CA ASN A 221 19.01 7.28 -17.70
C ASN A 221 18.76 8.43 -18.70
N ASP A 222 17.73 8.31 -19.54
CA ASP A 222 17.50 9.16 -20.71
C ASP A 222 16.51 10.29 -20.46
N PHE A 223 15.78 10.27 -19.34
CA PHE A 223 14.86 11.34 -18.99
C PHE A 223 15.51 12.44 -18.15
N VAL A 224 15.83 13.56 -18.80
CA VAL A 224 16.31 14.79 -18.13
C VAL A 224 15.17 15.79 -18.03
N LYS A 225 14.80 16.16 -16.79
CA LYS A 225 13.74 17.14 -16.52
C LYS A 225 14.35 18.42 -15.95
N ASP A 226 14.22 19.54 -16.65
CA ASP A 226 14.71 20.87 -16.22
C ASP A 226 16.19 20.88 -15.76
N GLY A 227 17.02 20.05 -16.42
CA GLY A 227 18.45 19.90 -16.10
C GLY A 227 18.75 18.91 -14.98
N HIS A 228 17.74 18.31 -14.34
CA HIS A 228 17.90 17.23 -13.37
C HIS A 228 18.08 15.88 -14.07
N PRO A 229 19.07 15.07 -13.65
CA PRO A 229 19.27 13.73 -14.19
C PRO A 229 18.13 12.79 -13.79
N ASP A 230 17.96 11.72 -14.57
CA ASP A 230 17.01 10.66 -14.28
C ASP A 230 17.35 9.97 -12.95
N TYR A 231 16.44 10.09 -11.97
CA TYR A 231 16.61 9.53 -10.64
C TYR A 231 16.17 8.06 -10.55
N THR A 232 15.53 7.51 -11.60
CA THR A 232 14.87 6.21 -11.52
C THR A 232 15.84 5.03 -11.35
N SER A 233 17.13 5.25 -11.64
CA SER A 233 18.21 4.29 -11.45
C SER A 233 18.84 4.33 -10.04
N TYR A 234 18.52 5.34 -9.21
CA TYR A 234 19.06 5.51 -7.87
C TYR A 234 18.58 4.49 -6.85
N TYR A 235 19.35 4.29 -5.78
CA TYR A 235 18.90 3.51 -4.62
C TYR A 235 17.68 4.18 -3.99
N THR A 236 16.53 3.52 -4.05
CA THR A 236 15.25 4.18 -3.77
C THR A 236 14.63 3.66 -2.46
N PHE A 237 14.50 4.55 -1.47
CA PHE A 237 13.64 4.33 -0.31
C PHE A 237 12.23 4.81 -0.55
N ASN A 238 12.03 5.77 -1.47
CA ASN A 238 10.73 6.34 -1.78
C ASN A 238 9.67 5.23 -1.98
N ASP A 239 8.50 5.43 -1.38
CA ASP A 239 7.36 4.50 -1.39
C ASP A 239 7.74 3.06 -0.96
N ASN A 240 8.71 2.99 -0.05
CA ASN A 240 9.24 1.78 0.58
C ASN A 240 9.83 0.75 -0.41
N VAL A 241 10.29 1.15 -1.59
CA VAL A 241 10.82 0.24 -2.64
C VAL A 241 11.77 -0.83 -2.07
N ILE A 242 12.83 -0.43 -1.36
CA ILE A 242 13.79 -1.38 -0.76
C ILE A 242 13.10 -2.32 0.24
N TRP A 243 12.29 -1.80 1.16
CA TRP A 243 11.67 -2.61 2.20
C TRP A 243 10.65 -3.60 1.62
N GLN A 244 9.88 -3.19 0.61
CA GLN A 244 8.87 -4.04 -0.02
C GLN A 244 9.51 -5.21 -0.78
N ASN A 245 10.64 -4.98 -1.45
CA ASN A 245 11.43 -6.04 -2.06
C ASN A 245 11.99 -7.01 -1.01
N ILE A 246 12.50 -6.50 0.12
CA ILE A 246 12.96 -7.35 1.23
C ILE A 246 11.81 -8.20 1.79
N LYS A 247 10.65 -7.59 2.08
CA LYS A 247 9.47 -8.33 2.58
C LYS A 247 9.06 -9.45 1.62
N PHE A 248 9.04 -9.17 0.32
CA PHE A 248 8.67 -10.17 -0.69
C PHE A 248 9.64 -11.35 -0.70
N LEU A 249 10.95 -11.07 -0.65
CA LEU A 249 11.97 -12.11 -0.59
C LEU A 249 11.88 -12.94 0.69
N ILE A 250 11.56 -12.32 1.85
CA ILE A 250 11.31 -13.05 3.09
C ILE A 250 10.10 -13.98 2.94
N ALA A 251 8.99 -13.51 2.35
CA ALA A 251 7.83 -14.36 2.08
C ALA A 251 8.18 -15.53 1.15
N CYS A 252 9.01 -15.31 0.12
CA CYS A 252 9.53 -16.35 -0.74
C CYS A 252 10.40 -17.35 0.04
N TYR A 253 11.38 -16.88 0.80
CA TYR A 253 12.28 -17.70 1.62
C TYR A 253 11.50 -18.57 2.62
N SER A 254 10.46 -18.01 3.24
CA SER A 254 9.64 -18.77 4.16
C SER A 254 8.78 -19.81 3.41
N THR A 255 8.24 -19.53 2.23
CA THR A 255 7.17 -20.40 1.66
C THR A 255 7.63 -21.36 0.55
N LEU A 256 8.54 -20.93 -0.32
CA LEU A 256 8.93 -21.68 -1.51
C LEU A 256 9.74 -22.96 -1.23
N PRO A 257 10.63 -23.04 -0.22
CA PRO A 257 11.41 -24.26 0.02
C PRO A 257 10.56 -25.48 0.39
N SER A 258 9.31 -25.24 0.81
CA SER A 258 8.33 -26.29 1.12
C SER A 258 7.56 -26.79 -0.11
N ILE A 259 7.79 -26.22 -1.29
CA ILE A 259 7.12 -26.57 -2.54
C ILE A 259 8.04 -27.49 -3.33
N GLN A 260 7.57 -28.72 -3.58
CA GLN A 260 8.27 -29.68 -4.41
C GLN A 260 8.48 -29.12 -5.83
N ASP A 261 9.68 -29.33 -6.39
CA ASP A 261 10.08 -28.93 -7.73
C ASP A 261 10.04 -27.41 -7.98
N PHE A 262 10.23 -26.56 -6.96
CA PHE A 262 10.42 -25.11 -7.09
C PHE A 262 11.92 -24.74 -7.12
N ASP A 263 12.66 -25.22 -8.12
CA ASP A 263 14.12 -25.08 -8.19
C ASP A 263 14.60 -23.78 -8.87
N LEU A 264 13.76 -22.73 -8.93
CA LEU A 264 14.13 -21.46 -9.58
C LEU A 264 15.27 -20.75 -8.84
N VAL A 265 15.19 -20.72 -7.51
CA VAL A 265 16.08 -19.96 -6.64
C VAL A 265 16.38 -20.77 -5.40
N SER A 266 17.65 -20.81 -5.00
CA SER A 266 18.06 -21.48 -3.76
C SER A 266 17.77 -20.64 -2.53
N ASP A 267 17.56 -21.30 -1.40
CA ASP A 267 17.43 -20.67 -0.07
C ASP A 267 18.60 -19.74 0.23
N GLN A 268 19.81 -20.12 -0.19
CA GLN A 268 21.03 -19.33 -0.03
C GLN A 268 20.96 -18.02 -0.83
N GLN A 269 20.49 -18.05 -2.08
CA GLN A 269 20.33 -16.83 -2.89
C GLN A 269 19.29 -15.88 -2.28
N LEU A 270 18.18 -16.41 -1.77
CA LEU A 270 17.15 -15.61 -1.12
C LEU A 270 17.68 -14.96 0.16
N ILE A 271 18.28 -15.75 1.07
CA ILE A 271 18.78 -15.21 2.34
C ILE A 271 19.92 -14.21 2.14
N ASP A 272 20.79 -14.42 1.15
CA ASP A 272 21.86 -13.47 0.83
C ASP A 272 21.31 -12.15 0.28
N ALA A 273 20.29 -12.20 -0.59
CA ALA A 273 19.63 -11.00 -1.08
C ALA A 273 18.89 -10.24 0.03
N ILE A 274 18.20 -10.96 0.93
CA ILE A 274 17.53 -10.39 2.11
C ILE A 274 18.55 -9.68 3.00
N LYS A 275 19.66 -10.34 3.35
CA LYS A 275 20.73 -9.78 4.19
C LYS A 275 21.37 -8.54 3.56
N ARG A 276 21.73 -8.60 2.28
CA ARG A 276 22.27 -7.42 1.57
C ARG A 276 21.28 -6.25 1.60
N GLY A 277 19.99 -6.51 1.39
CA GLY A 277 18.95 -5.49 1.48
C GLY A 277 18.88 -4.84 2.85
N MET A 278 18.88 -5.62 3.94
CA MET A 278 18.89 -5.10 5.30
C MET A 278 20.18 -4.33 5.63
N ASP A 279 21.33 -4.87 5.21
CA ASP A 279 22.64 -4.24 5.41
C ASP A 279 22.75 -2.90 4.67
N PHE A 280 22.14 -2.77 3.48
CA PHE A 280 22.08 -1.52 2.75
C PHE A 280 21.39 -0.39 3.54
N ILE A 281 20.35 -0.72 4.32
CA ILE A 281 19.63 0.27 5.14
C ILE A 281 20.56 0.85 6.19
N LEU A 282 21.38 0.01 6.84
CA LEU A 282 22.39 0.45 7.78
C LEU A 282 23.51 1.25 7.08
N LEU A 283 23.99 0.75 5.94
CA LEU A 283 25.07 1.35 5.16
C LEU A 283 24.74 2.77 4.66
N SER A 284 23.49 2.99 4.22
CA SER A 284 23.05 4.25 3.61
C SER A 284 22.81 5.39 4.61
N GLN A 285 22.86 5.11 5.91
CA GLN A 285 22.72 6.14 6.94
C GLN A 285 23.85 7.15 6.84
N GLN A 286 23.50 8.43 6.67
CA GLN A 286 24.48 9.49 6.58
C GLN A 286 25.31 9.63 7.88
N PRO A 287 26.56 10.13 7.79
CA PRO A 287 27.38 10.36 8.97
C PRO A 287 26.84 11.52 9.83
N LYS A 288 27.39 11.66 11.04
CA LYS A 288 27.17 12.87 11.85
C LYS A 288 27.67 14.12 11.11
N PRO A 289 27.05 15.30 11.34
CA PRO A 289 26.00 15.56 12.33
C PRO A 289 24.58 15.18 11.87
N PHE A 290 24.33 14.99 10.58
CA PHE A 290 22.99 14.77 10.04
C PHE A 290 22.74 13.29 9.72
N ALA A 291 22.67 12.46 10.77
CA ALA A 291 22.64 11.01 10.67
C ALA A 291 21.28 10.41 10.26
N GLY A 292 20.61 11.04 9.29
CA GLY A 292 19.33 10.63 8.72
C GLY A 292 19.45 9.87 7.40
N TRP A 293 18.30 9.65 6.78
CA TRP A 293 18.17 9.08 5.44
C TRP A 293 17.50 10.02 4.45
N SER A 294 17.86 9.87 3.18
CA SER A 294 17.18 10.50 2.04
C SER A 294 16.07 9.60 1.48
N GLN A 295 15.21 10.16 0.63
CA GLN A 295 14.27 9.38 -0.18
C GLN A 295 15.00 8.49 -1.21
N GLN A 296 16.14 8.95 -1.71
CA GLN A 296 16.98 8.19 -2.63
C GLN A 296 18.45 8.62 -2.57
N TYR A 297 19.32 7.73 -3.03
CA TYR A 297 20.76 7.95 -3.08
C TYR A 297 21.31 7.66 -4.46
N ASN A 298 22.22 8.51 -4.93
CA ASN A 298 22.98 8.23 -6.14
C ASN A 298 23.88 7.00 -5.94
N MET A 299 24.60 6.61 -7.01
CA MET A 299 25.45 5.42 -6.95
C MET A 299 26.66 5.55 -6.00
N ASP A 300 26.98 6.77 -5.56
CA ASP A 300 28.05 7.12 -4.61
C ASP A 300 27.54 7.22 -3.15
N LEU A 301 26.28 6.86 -2.88
CA LEU A 301 25.61 6.95 -1.57
C LEU A 301 25.43 8.38 -1.03
N GLU A 302 25.42 9.37 -1.92
CA GLU A 302 25.06 10.75 -1.58
C GLU A 302 23.54 10.92 -1.70
N PRO A 303 22.89 11.65 -0.77
CA PRO A 303 21.49 12.05 -0.94
C PRO A 303 21.27 12.66 -2.32
N ALA A 304 20.18 12.30 -2.98
CA ALA A 304 19.91 12.77 -4.35
C ALA A 304 18.49 13.32 -4.48
N GLY A 305 18.32 14.32 -5.37
CA GLY A 305 17.00 14.77 -5.77
C GLY A 305 16.28 13.74 -6.65
N ALA A 306 14.96 13.90 -6.79
CA ALA A 306 14.13 13.11 -7.69
C ALA A 306 13.38 14.02 -8.66
N ARG A 307 12.05 14.14 -8.52
CA ARG A 307 11.24 15.08 -9.29
C ARG A 307 11.66 16.51 -8.98
N THR A 308 11.35 17.47 -9.85
CA THR A 308 11.83 18.86 -9.71
C THR A 308 11.45 19.53 -8.38
N TYR A 309 10.46 18.99 -7.67
CA TYR A 309 10.02 19.42 -6.35
C TYR A 309 10.55 18.60 -5.16
N GLU A 310 11.42 17.63 -5.41
CA GLU A 310 12.07 16.74 -4.45
C GLU A 310 13.59 16.96 -4.48
N PRO A 311 14.12 17.96 -3.75
CA PRO A 311 15.53 18.34 -3.82
C PRO A 311 16.44 17.28 -3.18
N GLU A 312 17.75 17.37 -3.47
CA GLU A 312 18.81 16.72 -2.67
C GLU A 312 18.62 17.06 -1.20
N SER A 313 18.20 16.07 -0.40
CA SER A 313 17.77 16.31 0.98
C SER A 313 17.79 15.04 1.83
N LEU A 314 17.90 15.22 3.13
CA LEU A 314 17.46 14.24 4.12
C LEU A 314 15.97 14.42 4.40
N ASP A 315 15.27 13.32 4.68
CA ASP A 315 13.84 13.32 5.01
C ASP A 315 13.63 12.73 6.43
N PRO A 316 13.16 13.55 7.40
CA PRO A 316 12.85 13.08 8.74
C PRO A 316 11.83 11.93 8.81
N GLN A 317 10.86 11.88 7.90
CA GLN A 317 9.89 10.77 7.85
C GLN A 317 10.56 9.47 7.41
N TYR A 318 11.37 9.49 6.34
CA TYR A 318 12.11 8.30 5.91
C TYR A 318 13.15 7.87 6.93
N THR A 319 13.72 8.81 7.68
CA THR A 319 14.58 8.49 8.82
C THR A 319 13.81 7.76 9.93
N ALA A 320 12.64 8.26 10.32
CA ALA A 320 11.80 7.58 11.30
C ALA A 320 11.34 6.19 10.82
N ALA A 321 11.03 6.05 9.51
CA ALA A 321 10.68 4.77 8.90
C ALA A 321 11.86 3.78 8.89
N ASN A 322 13.05 4.23 8.48
CA ASN A 322 14.25 3.38 8.45
C ASN A 322 14.72 2.97 9.85
N ILE A 323 14.52 3.80 10.88
CA ILE A 323 14.71 3.36 12.27
C ILE A 323 13.81 2.15 12.56
N LYS A 324 12.53 2.18 12.19
CA LYS A 324 11.61 1.06 12.43
C LYS A 324 11.95 -0.17 11.60
N ILE A 325 12.41 0.01 10.37
CA ILE A 325 12.91 -1.09 9.55
C ILE A 325 14.14 -1.72 10.22
N LEU A 326 15.08 -0.94 10.73
CA LEU A 326 16.26 -1.45 11.44
C LEU A 326 15.89 -2.20 12.73
N LEU A 327 14.90 -1.69 13.49
CA LEU A 327 14.31 -2.42 14.61
C LEU A 327 13.75 -3.78 14.15
N LYS A 328 12.99 -3.80 13.05
CA LYS A 328 12.46 -5.05 12.45
C LYS A 328 13.58 -5.97 11.94
N CYS A 329 14.67 -5.44 11.39
CA CYS A 329 15.84 -6.23 10.99
C CYS A 329 16.48 -6.91 12.20
N TYR A 330 16.57 -6.23 13.35
CA TYR A 330 16.99 -6.86 14.60
C TYR A 330 15.99 -7.93 15.05
N GLU A 331 14.68 -7.69 14.96
CA GLU A 331 13.68 -8.73 15.27
C GLU A 331 13.78 -9.96 14.35
N LEU A 332 14.15 -9.75 13.08
CA LEU A 332 14.31 -10.81 12.10
C LEU A 332 15.59 -11.63 12.34
N THR A 333 16.67 -11.01 12.79
CA THR A 333 18.02 -11.59 12.73
C THR A 333 18.68 -11.83 14.10
N GLY A 334 18.28 -11.05 15.12
CA GLY A 334 19.01 -10.94 16.39
C GLY A 334 20.36 -10.21 16.28
N GLU A 335 20.72 -9.67 15.13
CA GLU A 335 22.04 -9.05 14.91
C GLU A 335 22.07 -7.59 15.43
N LYS A 336 22.85 -7.35 16.48
CA LYS A 336 22.91 -6.03 17.16
C LYS A 336 23.37 -4.88 16.27
N LYS A 337 24.09 -5.14 15.18
CA LYS A 337 24.56 -4.13 14.22
C LYS A 337 23.43 -3.22 13.72
N TYR A 338 22.21 -3.74 13.57
CA TYR A 338 21.05 -2.96 13.13
C TYR A 338 20.60 -1.91 14.16
N LEU A 339 21.00 -2.03 15.42
CA LEU A 339 20.63 -1.10 16.49
C LEU A 339 21.68 -0.01 16.74
N GLU A 340 22.94 -0.26 16.37
CA GLU A 340 24.10 0.52 16.83
C GLU A 340 24.03 2.00 16.48
N ARG A 341 23.51 2.34 15.29
CA ARG A 341 23.45 3.72 14.80
C ARG A 341 22.07 4.38 14.89
N ILE A 342 21.06 3.69 15.43
CA ILE A 342 19.74 4.26 15.70
C ILE A 342 19.82 5.48 16.65
N PRO A 343 20.63 5.49 17.73
CA PRO A 343 20.77 6.66 18.60
C PRO A 343 21.18 7.94 17.86
N ASP A 344 22.04 7.83 16.86
CA ASP A 344 22.50 8.99 16.09
C ASP A 344 21.36 9.60 15.27
N ALA A 345 20.53 8.76 14.65
CA ALA A 345 19.35 9.20 13.90
C ALA A 345 18.27 9.80 14.82
N ILE A 346 18.05 9.20 15.99
CA ILE A 346 17.12 9.73 17.01
C ILE A 346 17.59 11.09 17.51
N ASN A 347 18.89 11.29 17.72
CA ASN A 347 19.45 12.57 18.14
C ASN A 347 19.27 13.63 17.05
N TRP A 348 19.54 13.29 15.78
CA TRP A 348 19.29 14.19 14.66
C TRP A 348 17.81 14.57 14.53
N LEU A 349 16.88 13.62 14.67
CA LEU A 349 15.45 13.92 14.77
C LEU A 349 15.11 14.78 16.00
N ASP A 350 15.87 14.68 17.08
CA ASP A 350 15.66 15.55 18.24
C ASP A 350 15.96 17.02 17.93
N GLU A 351 17.02 17.25 17.15
CA GLU A 351 17.53 18.56 16.71
C GLU A 351 16.71 19.16 15.56
N ALA A 352 16.25 18.33 14.61
CA ALA A 352 15.56 18.78 13.38
C ALA A 352 14.10 19.23 13.58
N LYS A 353 13.58 19.22 14.81
CA LYS A 353 12.19 19.62 15.12
C LYS A 353 11.97 21.09 14.79
N LEU A 354 10.85 21.39 14.13
CA LEU A 354 10.40 22.77 13.93
C LEU A 354 9.56 23.28 15.12
N LYS A 355 8.62 22.47 15.61
CA LYS A 355 7.75 22.81 16.74
C LYS A 355 7.06 21.59 17.36
N SER A 356 6.56 21.73 18.58
CA SER A 356 5.70 20.74 19.24
C SER A 356 4.25 20.79 18.70
N THR A 357 3.50 19.73 18.94
CA THR A 357 2.05 19.68 18.74
C THR A 357 1.31 19.56 20.08
N SER A 358 -0.02 19.62 20.06
CA SER A 358 -0.85 19.34 21.24
C SER A 358 -0.85 17.86 21.63
N ARG A 359 -0.44 16.95 20.74
CA ARG A 359 -0.34 15.53 21.01
C ARG A 359 1.03 15.21 21.60
N GLU A 360 1.02 14.50 22.73
CA GLU A 360 2.26 14.17 23.45
C GLU A 360 3.26 13.42 22.55
N GLY A 361 4.51 13.87 22.55
CA GLY A 361 5.61 13.20 21.83
C GLY A 361 5.59 13.39 20.31
N ILE A 362 4.59 14.09 19.76
CA ILE A 362 4.48 14.36 18.32
C ILE A 362 4.99 15.77 18.02
N PHE A 363 5.93 15.85 17.08
CA PHE A 363 6.57 17.09 16.64
C PHE A 363 6.39 17.29 15.14
N VAL A 364 6.47 18.55 14.72
CA VAL A 364 6.43 18.97 13.31
C VAL A 364 7.86 19.08 12.79
N TYR A 365 8.08 18.55 11.59
CA TYR A 365 9.34 18.58 10.86
C TYR A 365 9.11 19.15 9.46
N ALA A 366 10.14 19.75 8.86
CA ALA A 366 10.16 19.91 7.40
C ALA A 366 10.25 18.52 6.76
N LYS A 367 9.67 18.34 5.57
CA LYS A 367 9.89 17.11 4.81
C LYS A 367 11.36 17.03 4.37
N PHE A 368 11.92 18.14 3.93
CA PHE A 368 13.27 18.20 3.39
C PHE A 368 14.21 18.97 4.32
N VAL A 369 15.39 18.42 4.53
CA VAL A 369 16.49 19.06 5.26
C VAL A 369 17.74 19.02 4.39
N ASP A 370 18.37 20.16 4.18
CA ASP A 370 19.62 20.27 3.41
C ASP A 370 20.71 19.39 4.09
N PRO A 371 21.31 18.43 3.36
CA PRO A 371 22.27 17.49 3.94
C PRO A 371 23.61 18.13 4.29
N LYS A 372 23.89 19.36 3.81
CA LYS A 372 25.13 20.09 4.05
C LYS A 372 24.98 21.08 5.19
N SER A 373 23.86 21.79 5.25
CA SER A 373 23.63 22.85 6.25
C SER A 373 22.74 22.45 7.43
N GLY A 374 21.95 21.37 7.30
CA GLY A 374 20.97 20.97 8.31
C GLY A 374 19.71 21.86 8.36
N LYS A 375 19.56 22.78 7.40
CA LYS A 375 18.44 23.71 7.36
C LYS A 375 17.20 23.08 6.72
N PRO A 376 15.99 23.45 7.18
CA PRO A 376 14.77 22.99 6.56
C PRO A 376 14.57 23.61 5.16
N LEU A 377 14.13 22.80 4.21
CA LEU A 377 13.77 23.21 2.86
C LEU A 377 12.28 23.01 2.61
N PHE A 378 11.68 23.96 1.90
CA PHE A 378 10.28 23.96 1.53
C PHE A 378 10.15 24.17 0.01
N THR A 379 9.34 23.32 -0.59
CA THR A 379 9.01 23.36 -2.02
C THR A 379 7.97 24.44 -2.28
N HIS A 380 8.16 25.16 -3.38
CA HIS A 380 7.23 26.11 -3.97
C HIS A 380 7.10 25.86 -5.46
N ARG A 381 6.12 26.51 -6.08
CA ARG A 381 5.99 26.56 -7.52
C ARG A 381 5.48 27.91 -8.00
N LEU A 382 5.79 28.27 -9.23
CA LEU A 382 5.15 29.35 -9.98
C LEU A 382 4.68 28.80 -11.33
N GLY A 383 3.80 29.54 -11.98
CA GLY A 383 3.30 29.20 -13.30
C GLY A 383 1.88 28.68 -13.29
N THR A 384 1.40 28.38 -14.50
CA THR A 384 -0.01 28.05 -14.76
C THR A 384 -0.24 26.55 -14.95
N ASN A 385 0.65 25.89 -15.69
CA ASN A 385 0.52 24.50 -16.14
C ASN A 385 1.91 23.90 -16.44
N VAL A 386 1.96 22.71 -17.01
CA VAL A 386 3.23 21.97 -17.26
C VAL A 386 4.22 22.72 -18.18
N ASN A 387 3.76 23.61 -19.06
CA ASN A 387 4.63 24.32 -20.01
C ASN A 387 5.26 25.58 -19.41
N SER A 388 4.52 26.27 -18.52
CA SER A 388 4.96 27.54 -17.92
C SER A 388 5.46 27.40 -16.49
N GLY A 389 5.13 26.27 -15.88
CA GLY A 389 5.32 26.00 -14.47
C GLY A 389 6.69 25.47 -14.10
N HIS A 390 7.21 25.94 -12.98
CA HIS A 390 8.47 25.44 -12.41
C HIS A 390 8.39 25.37 -10.89
N TYR A 391 9.14 24.44 -10.32
CA TYR A 391 9.32 24.30 -8.88
C TYR A 391 10.63 24.97 -8.44
N TYR A 392 10.67 25.40 -7.18
CA TYR A 392 11.89 25.87 -6.53
C TYR A 392 11.81 25.57 -5.03
N VAL A 393 12.96 25.56 -4.38
CA VAL A 393 13.08 25.26 -2.94
C VAL A 393 13.81 26.37 -2.21
N ASN A 394 13.36 26.72 -1.00
CA ASN A 394 14.05 27.66 -0.12
C ASN A 394 13.66 27.41 1.36
N GLU A 395 14.04 28.31 2.28
CA GLU A 395 13.77 28.20 3.72
C GLU A 395 12.40 28.79 4.13
N ASP A 396 11.59 29.33 3.21
CA ASP A 396 10.27 29.90 3.50
C ASP A 396 9.20 28.82 3.63
N SER A 397 8.70 28.62 4.84
CA SER A 397 7.64 27.64 5.10
C SER A 397 6.24 28.02 4.59
N SER A 398 6.07 29.23 4.04
CA SER A 398 4.78 29.76 3.58
C SER A 398 4.47 29.40 2.12
N LYS A 399 3.19 29.31 1.75
CA LYS A 399 2.76 29.11 0.34
C LYS A 399 3.40 27.89 -0.35
N THR A 400 3.43 26.76 0.35
CA THR A 400 3.83 25.48 -0.22
C THR A 400 2.68 24.88 -1.09
N PRO A 401 3.00 24.06 -2.11
CA PRO A 401 1.99 23.45 -2.98
C PRO A 401 1.00 22.56 -2.23
N GLY A 402 -0.27 22.65 -2.61
CA GLY A 402 -1.34 21.90 -1.94
C GLY A 402 -1.24 20.38 -2.14
N HIS A 403 -0.66 19.96 -3.26
CA HIS A 403 -0.54 18.54 -3.61
C HIS A 403 0.62 17.84 -2.92
N TYR A 404 1.61 18.58 -2.40
CA TYR A 404 2.81 17.99 -1.82
C TYR A 404 2.98 18.46 -0.38
N ARG A 405 2.76 17.55 0.57
CA ARG A 405 2.89 17.88 1.99
C ARG A 405 4.35 18.22 2.28
N ASN A 406 4.60 19.44 2.75
CA ASN A 406 5.94 19.93 3.09
C ASN A 406 6.29 19.77 4.58
N PHE A 407 5.33 19.35 5.39
CA PHE A 407 5.51 19.12 6.82
C PHE A 407 5.25 17.65 7.16
N ARG A 408 5.94 17.16 8.20
CA ARG A 408 5.79 15.81 8.73
C ARG A 408 5.47 15.84 10.21
N LEU A 409 4.62 14.92 10.64
CA LEU A 409 4.33 14.67 12.05
C LEU A 409 4.99 13.36 12.44
N ILE A 410 5.91 13.41 13.40
CA ILE A 410 6.62 12.22 13.87
C ILE A 410 6.43 12.10 15.37
N ASN A 411 5.98 10.94 15.81
CA ASN A 411 5.90 10.59 17.24
C ASN A 411 7.28 10.13 17.73
N LEU A 412 8.15 11.10 18.04
CA LEU A 412 9.51 10.83 18.49
C LEU A 412 9.54 10.12 19.85
N LYS A 413 8.56 10.38 20.73
CA LYS A 413 8.45 9.67 22.01
C LYS A 413 8.19 8.17 21.78
N LYS A 414 7.24 7.83 20.91
CA LYS A 414 6.96 6.43 20.54
C LYS A 414 8.21 5.76 19.97
N LEU A 415 8.90 6.41 19.03
CA LEU A 415 10.11 5.88 18.41
C LEU A 415 11.24 5.62 19.42
N LYS A 416 11.47 6.57 20.36
CA LYS A 416 12.42 6.38 21.47
C LYS A 416 12.02 5.21 22.36
N ASN A 417 10.72 5.07 22.68
CA ASN A 417 10.22 3.97 23.49
C ASN A 417 10.37 2.61 22.78
N GLU A 418 10.06 2.52 21.48
CA GLU A 418 10.25 1.32 20.67
C GLU A 418 11.72 0.87 20.68
N TYR A 419 12.64 1.82 20.47
CA TYR A 419 14.07 1.55 20.58
C TYR A 419 14.49 1.10 21.99
N GLN A 420 14.03 1.76 23.06
CA GLN A 420 14.36 1.32 24.42
C GLN A 420 13.78 -0.07 24.75
N ASN A 421 12.55 -0.34 24.32
CA ASN A 421 11.91 -1.64 24.53
C ASN A 421 12.68 -2.76 23.84
N ILE A 422 13.13 -2.56 22.60
CA ILE A 422 13.85 -3.60 21.84
C ILE A 422 15.16 -4.01 22.52
N LEU A 423 15.84 -3.06 23.18
CA LEU A 423 17.09 -3.32 23.91
C LEU A 423 16.89 -4.22 25.13
N THR A 424 15.67 -4.33 25.64
CA THR A 424 15.33 -5.19 26.79
C THR A 424 14.90 -6.60 26.41
N LEU A 425 14.66 -6.85 25.12
CA LEU A 425 14.20 -8.14 24.63
C LEU A 425 15.35 -9.15 24.61
N ASP A 426 15.04 -10.37 25.07
CA ASP A 426 15.95 -11.51 24.99
C ASP A 426 16.13 -11.95 23.54
N SER A 427 17.38 -11.94 23.05
CA SER A 427 17.73 -12.30 21.68
C SER A 427 17.29 -13.72 21.30
N GLU A 428 17.30 -14.68 22.23
CA GLU A 428 16.83 -16.05 21.94
C GLU A 428 15.32 -16.09 21.68
N LYS A 429 14.57 -15.29 22.45
CA LYS A 429 13.11 -15.17 22.28
C LYS A 429 12.73 -14.40 21.01
N ILE A 430 13.55 -13.45 20.59
CA ILE A 430 13.38 -12.74 19.31
C ILE A 430 13.54 -13.71 18.14
N ILE A 431 14.67 -14.42 18.10
CA ILE A 431 15.03 -15.32 17.00
C ILE A 431 13.99 -16.44 16.85
N SER A 432 13.47 -16.99 17.95
CA SER A 432 12.49 -18.09 17.89
C SER A 432 11.15 -17.70 17.24
N ASN A 433 10.80 -16.41 17.23
CA ASN A 433 9.58 -15.91 16.59
C ASN A 433 9.82 -15.37 15.17
N SER A 434 11.07 -15.32 14.71
CA SER A 434 11.42 -14.76 13.40
C SER A 434 11.04 -15.70 12.25
N PRO A 435 10.41 -15.21 11.17
CA PRO A 435 10.14 -16.00 9.98
C PRO A 435 11.41 -16.50 9.25
N LEU A 436 12.59 -15.98 9.57
CA LEU A 436 13.87 -16.44 9.00
C LEU A 436 14.41 -17.70 9.67
N PHE A 437 14.00 -17.98 10.91
CA PHE A 437 14.51 -19.10 11.72
C PHE A 437 13.42 -20.05 12.18
N LYS A 438 12.15 -19.63 12.14
CA LYS A 438 11.01 -20.44 12.57
C LYS A 438 10.88 -21.68 11.69
N ILE A 439 10.98 -22.85 12.31
CA ILE A 439 10.70 -24.13 11.68
C ILE A 439 9.20 -24.38 11.79
N TYR A 440 8.58 -24.57 10.64
CA TYR A 440 7.17 -24.92 10.54
C TYR A 440 7.04 -26.45 10.43
N ASN A 441 6.01 -27.02 11.04
CA ASN A 441 5.67 -28.42 10.84
C ASN A 441 5.28 -28.66 9.37
N ASP A 442 5.62 -29.80 8.79
CA ASP A 442 5.33 -30.17 7.40
C ASP A 442 3.83 -30.11 7.06
N ASN A 443 2.96 -30.30 8.06
CA ASN A 443 1.49 -30.20 7.89
C ASN A 443 0.95 -28.76 7.97
N PHE A 444 1.81 -27.76 8.17
CA PHE A 444 1.38 -26.37 8.28
C PHE A 444 1.04 -25.81 6.91
N SER A 445 -0.16 -25.25 6.78
CA SER A 445 -0.63 -24.69 5.52
C SER A 445 0.27 -23.55 5.03
N LEU A 446 0.75 -23.63 3.79
CA LEU A 446 1.64 -22.62 3.23
C LEU A 446 0.99 -21.24 3.11
N ILE A 447 -0.32 -21.17 2.87
CA ILE A 447 -1.03 -19.88 2.90
C ILE A 447 -1.08 -19.30 4.31
N LYS A 448 -1.30 -20.12 5.35
CA LYS A 448 -1.21 -19.64 6.74
C LYS A 448 0.20 -19.18 7.09
N LYS A 449 1.22 -19.84 6.54
CA LYS A 449 2.63 -19.46 6.71
C LYS A 449 2.89 -18.09 6.08
N PHE A 450 2.40 -17.89 4.86
CA PHE A 450 2.45 -16.60 4.19
C PHE A 450 1.75 -15.50 5.01
N ASP A 451 0.55 -15.77 5.53
CA ASP A 451 -0.20 -14.80 6.34
C ASP A 451 0.57 -14.44 7.64
N GLU A 452 1.13 -15.43 8.36
CA GLU A 452 1.96 -15.17 9.56
C GLU A 452 3.21 -14.34 9.23
N VAL A 453 3.90 -14.66 8.13
CA VAL A 453 5.13 -13.95 7.73
C VAL A 453 4.80 -12.51 7.34
N THR A 454 3.76 -12.31 6.55
CA THR A 454 3.36 -10.95 6.13
C THR A 454 2.88 -10.13 7.31
N GLU A 455 2.07 -10.69 8.22
CA GLU A 455 1.66 -10.02 9.45
C GLU A 455 2.85 -9.64 10.34
N PHE A 456 3.85 -10.51 10.48
CA PHE A 456 5.07 -10.22 11.25
C PHE A 456 5.86 -9.02 10.68
N LEU A 457 5.85 -8.85 9.36
CA LEU A 457 6.64 -7.82 8.67
C LEU A 457 5.96 -6.44 8.64
N GLU A 458 4.68 -6.35 9.00
CA GLU A 458 3.96 -5.09 9.07
C GLU A 458 4.33 -4.29 10.34
N PHE A 459 4.36 -2.96 10.22
CA PHE A 459 4.62 -2.07 11.36
C PHE A 459 3.31 -1.81 12.13
N SER A 460 3.38 -1.84 13.46
CA SER A 460 2.27 -1.55 14.38
C SER A 460 1.92 -0.05 14.47
N ASP A 461 2.04 0.67 13.35
CA ASP A 461 2.21 2.12 13.34
C ASP A 461 0.95 2.95 13.27
N PHE A 462 -0.17 2.31 12.99
CA PHE A 462 -1.44 2.94 13.25
C PHE A 462 -1.78 2.69 14.72
N ASP A 463 -2.27 3.74 15.39
CA ASP A 463 -3.30 3.54 16.39
C ASP A 463 -4.36 2.67 15.70
N ASN A 464 -4.21 1.36 15.82
CA ASN A 464 -5.31 0.42 15.74
C ASN A 464 -6.20 0.79 16.94
N ASN A 465 -6.86 1.95 16.85
CA ASN A 465 -8.29 1.91 16.87
C ASN A 465 -8.66 0.90 15.77
N THR A 466 -8.54 -0.39 16.10
CA THR A 466 -9.49 -1.38 15.66
C THR A 466 -10.81 -0.67 15.91
N ILE A 467 -11.33 -0.02 14.86
CA ILE A 467 -12.72 0.35 14.82
C ILE A 467 -13.36 -1.02 14.93
N THR A 468 -13.66 -1.41 16.16
CA THR A 468 -14.24 -2.71 16.46
C THR A 468 -15.45 -2.75 15.58
N THR A 469 -15.44 -3.67 14.62
CA THR A 469 -16.47 -3.74 13.59
C THR A 469 -17.79 -3.98 14.31
N SER A 470 -18.52 -2.89 14.54
CA SER A 470 -19.73 -2.93 15.32
C SER A 470 -20.88 -3.34 14.42
N LYS A 471 -21.86 -4.02 15.00
CA LYS A 471 -23.08 -4.42 14.30
C LYS A 471 -23.74 -3.25 13.58
N ASN A 472 -23.80 -2.08 14.22
CA ASN A 472 -24.33 -0.85 13.61
C ASN A 472 -23.53 -0.38 12.38
N MET A 473 -22.20 -0.54 12.39
CA MET A 473 -21.37 -0.24 11.23
C MET A 473 -21.68 -1.18 10.07
N ILE A 474 -21.84 -2.48 10.35
CA ILE A 474 -22.19 -3.48 9.34
C ILE A 474 -23.56 -3.19 8.71
N GLU A 475 -24.58 -2.91 9.52
CA GLU A 475 -25.91 -2.54 9.04
C GLU A 475 -25.87 -1.28 8.14
N LYS A 476 -25.02 -0.30 8.48
CA LYS A 476 -24.80 0.90 7.66
C LYS A 476 -24.12 0.58 6.32
N ILE A 477 -23.15 -0.33 6.32
CA ILE A 477 -22.49 -0.76 5.08
C ILE A 477 -23.49 -1.47 4.16
N ILE A 478 -24.29 -2.40 4.71
CA ILE A 478 -25.30 -3.15 3.94
C ILE A 478 -26.36 -2.20 3.38
N SER A 479 -26.92 -1.31 4.21
CA SER A 479 -27.96 -0.36 3.78
C SER A 479 -27.48 0.72 2.81
N ALA A 480 -26.16 0.98 2.75
CA ALA A 480 -25.57 1.89 1.77
C ALA A 480 -25.33 1.26 0.40
N LEU A 481 -25.48 -0.07 0.26
CA LEU A 481 -25.36 -0.76 -1.02
C LEU A 481 -26.62 -0.51 -1.84
N ASP A 482 -26.46 0.07 -3.04
CA ASP A 482 -27.61 0.32 -3.91
C ASP A 482 -28.12 -0.96 -4.62
N ASP A 483 -29.24 -0.81 -5.33
CA ASP A 483 -29.91 -1.86 -6.09
C ASP A 483 -29.06 -2.46 -7.22
N ARG A 484 -28.00 -1.77 -7.64
CA ARG A 484 -27.01 -2.23 -8.61
C ARG A 484 -25.77 -2.85 -7.98
N GLY A 485 -25.68 -2.90 -6.65
CA GLY A 485 -24.53 -3.48 -5.95
C GLY A 485 -23.37 -2.50 -5.81
N ARG A 486 -23.64 -1.21 -5.60
CA ARG A 486 -22.60 -0.18 -5.53
C ARG A 486 -22.65 0.57 -4.22
N TRP A 487 -21.46 0.84 -3.67
CA TRP A 487 -21.27 1.82 -2.61
C TRP A 487 -20.78 3.12 -3.22
N LEU A 488 -21.71 4.08 -3.38
CA LEU A 488 -21.41 5.37 -3.95
C LEU A 488 -20.88 6.35 -2.89
N VAL A 489 -19.77 7.00 -3.20
CA VAL A 489 -19.13 7.98 -2.31
C VAL A 489 -18.89 9.31 -3.02
N SER A 490 -18.89 10.40 -2.28
CA SER A 490 -18.55 11.75 -2.78
C SER A 490 -17.25 12.24 -2.16
N GLY A 491 -16.71 13.32 -2.72
CA GLY A 491 -15.43 13.86 -2.29
C GLY A 491 -14.32 12.84 -2.49
N LEU A 492 -14.09 12.38 -3.72
CA LEU A 492 -12.86 11.68 -4.07
C LEU A 492 -11.95 12.62 -4.87
N ASN A 493 -10.75 12.15 -5.20
CA ASN A 493 -9.95 12.86 -6.18
C ASN A 493 -10.49 12.58 -7.60
N THR A 494 -10.45 13.59 -8.45
CA THR A 494 -10.73 13.52 -9.89
C THR A 494 -9.61 14.25 -10.64
N SER A 495 -9.63 14.23 -11.97
CA SER A 495 -8.68 14.92 -12.84
C SER A 495 -9.40 15.81 -13.84
N ASN A 496 -8.68 16.76 -14.44
CA ASN A 496 -9.15 17.40 -15.66
C ASN A 496 -8.99 16.42 -16.84
N PRO A 497 -10.02 16.23 -17.69
CA PRO A 497 -9.85 15.54 -18.95
C PRO A 497 -8.81 16.23 -19.82
N TYR A 498 -8.06 15.45 -20.60
CA TYR A 498 -7.19 16.02 -21.62
C TYR A 498 -8.05 16.72 -22.70
N ILE A 499 -7.82 18.03 -22.88
CA ILE A 499 -8.55 18.88 -23.82
C ILE A 499 -7.66 19.45 -24.94
N GLY A 500 -6.47 18.89 -25.12
CA GLY A 500 -5.43 19.42 -26.00
C GLY A 500 -4.19 19.88 -25.20
N ASP A 501 -3.13 20.20 -25.91
CA ASP A 501 -1.87 20.64 -25.30
C ASP A 501 -2.06 21.93 -24.50
N ALA A 502 -1.36 22.01 -23.37
CA ALA A 502 -1.30 23.22 -22.58
C ALA A 502 -0.76 24.40 -23.42
N ASN A 503 -1.32 25.59 -23.20
CA ASN A 503 -0.78 26.82 -23.77
C ASN A 503 0.47 27.28 -23.00
N ASP A 504 1.16 28.31 -23.51
CA ASP A 504 2.38 28.86 -22.90
C ASP A 504 2.18 29.45 -21.49
N GLY A 505 0.94 29.65 -21.05
CA GLY A 505 0.59 30.15 -19.71
C GLY A 505 1.28 31.46 -19.31
N ASP A 506 1.32 31.72 -17.99
CA ASP A 506 2.15 32.77 -17.39
C ASP A 506 3.11 32.13 -16.39
N SER A 507 4.41 32.11 -16.70
CA SER A 507 5.44 31.49 -15.87
C SER A 507 5.66 32.16 -14.51
N ASN A 508 5.14 33.38 -14.32
CA ASN A 508 5.22 34.13 -13.07
C ASN A 508 3.92 34.08 -12.27
N SER A 509 2.90 33.35 -12.75
CA SER A 509 1.62 33.28 -12.07
C SER A 509 1.79 32.70 -10.67
N LYS A 510 1.16 33.39 -9.70
CA LYS A 510 1.09 32.98 -8.30
C LYS A 510 -0.26 32.32 -7.96
N GLU A 511 -1.15 32.19 -8.93
CA GLU A 511 -2.51 31.69 -8.73
C GLU A 511 -2.51 30.25 -8.21
N TYR A 512 -1.61 29.42 -8.74
CA TYR A 512 -1.57 27.98 -8.47
C TYR A 512 -0.53 27.58 -7.42
N MET A 513 0.13 28.53 -6.74
CA MET A 513 1.22 28.24 -5.79
C MET A 513 0.82 27.22 -4.71
N THR A 514 -0.43 27.28 -4.23
CA THR A 514 -0.92 26.48 -3.10
C THR A 514 -2.01 25.48 -3.49
N THR A 515 -2.28 25.32 -4.79
CA THR A 515 -3.32 24.41 -5.30
C THR A 515 -2.78 22.99 -5.52
N ASN A 516 -3.67 22.03 -5.74
CA ASN A 516 -3.30 20.65 -6.08
C ASN A 516 -2.90 20.47 -7.55
N VAL A 517 -3.44 21.32 -8.42
CA VAL A 517 -3.39 21.25 -9.88
C VAL A 517 -3.25 22.67 -10.42
N GLY A 518 -2.68 22.83 -11.60
CA GLY A 518 -2.62 24.05 -12.38
C GLY A 518 -3.99 24.42 -12.98
N ASP A 519 -3.96 25.05 -14.15
CA ASP A 519 -5.17 25.38 -14.91
C ASP A 519 -5.89 24.13 -15.46
N LYS A 520 -6.90 24.36 -16.31
CA LYS A 520 -7.72 23.30 -16.92
C LYS A 520 -6.95 22.35 -17.86
N PHE A 521 -5.71 22.66 -18.25
CA PHE A 521 -4.87 21.78 -19.07
C PHE A 521 -4.04 20.82 -18.21
N ASP A 522 -3.83 21.12 -16.93
CA ASP A 522 -3.12 20.21 -16.02
C ASP A 522 -4.02 19.02 -15.66
N THR A 523 -3.62 17.83 -16.10
CA THR A 523 -4.36 16.57 -15.90
C THR A 523 -4.13 15.95 -14.53
N SER A 524 -3.29 16.57 -13.68
CA SER A 524 -3.00 16.09 -12.33
C SER A 524 -4.26 15.98 -11.47
N PRO A 525 -4.33 15.00 -10.56
CA PRO A 525 -5.54 14.79 -9.79
C PRO A 525 -5.66 15.81 -8.65
N TYR A 526 -6.90 16.21 -8.37
CA TYR A 526 -7.29 17.14 -7.31
C TYR A 526 -8.57 16.66 -6.62
N ARG A 527 -8.79 17.13 -5.39
CA ARG A 527 -9.98 16.82 -4.61
C ARG A 527 -11.23 17.45 -5.24
N ASP A 528 -12.20 16.63 -5.62
CA ASP A 528 -13.51 17.14 -5.97
C ASP A 528 -14.24 17.62 -4.72
N LYS A 529 -14.76 18.85 -4.79
CA LYS A 529 -15.51 19.51 -3.70
C LYS A 529 -17.03 19.49 -3.94
N SER A 530 -17.48 18.94 -5.07
CA SER A 530 -18.89 18.77 -5.38
C SER A 530 -19.50 17.54 -4.67
N ASP A 531 -20.82 17.39 -4.79
CA ASP A 531 -21.55 16.21 -4.32
C ASP A 531 -21.56 15.05 -5.34
N GLN A 532 -20.77 15.14 -6.42
CA GLN A 532 -20.63 14.07 -7.40
C GLN A 532 -20.31 12.74 -6.72
N LYS A 533 -21.05 11.72 -7.15
CA LYS A 533 -20.88 10.35 -6.65
C LYS A 533 -19.91 9.57 -7.53
N TYR A 534 -19.15 8.69 -6.91
CA TYR A 534 -18.12 7.89 -7.52
C TYR A 534 -18.23 6.44 -7.05
N ILE A 535 -17.76 5.52 -7.89
CA ILE A 535 -17.45 4.15 -7.51
C ILE A 535 -15.96 4.11 -7.18
N SER A 536 -15.57 3.47 -6.08
CA SER A 536 -14.18 3.38 -5.63
C SER A 536 -13.81 1.96 -5.23
N THR A 537 -12.71 1.45 -5.78
CA THR A 537 -12.15 0.14 -5.38
C THR A 537 -11.66 0.17 -3.93
N ALA A 538 -11.08 1.28 -3.46
CA ALA A 538 -10.68 1.43 -2.06
C ALA A 538 -11.86 1.32 -1.09
N VAL A 539 -12.99 1.98 -1.41
CA VAL A 539 -14.21 1.89 -0.59
C VAL A 539 -14.79 0.49 -0.60
N TYR A 540 -14.85 -0.13 -1.79
CA TYR A 540 -15.26 -1.52 -1.92
C TYR A 540 -14.40 -2.44 -1.05
N SER A 541 -13.07 -2.39 -1.18
CA SER A 541 -12.14 -3.21 -0.39
C SER A 541 -12.26 -2.94 1.11
N PHE A 542 -12.42 -1.68 1.51
CA PHE A 542 -12.62 -1.32 2.91
C PHE A 542 -13.90 -1.94 3.49
N TYR A 543 -15.04 -1.81 2.79
CA TYR A 543 -16.30 -2.40 3.24
C TYR A 543 -16.29 -3.91 3.20
N MET A 544 -15.72 -4.53 2.17
CA MET A 544 -15.51 -5.98 2.12
C MET A 544 -14.68 -6.46 3.32
N LYS A 545 -13.59 -5.76 3.66
CA LYS A 545 -12.77 -6.08 4.84
C LYS A 545 -13.58 -6.03 6.13
N ARG A 546 -14.39 -4.99 6.35
CA ARG A 546 -15.25 -4.89 7.55
C ARG A 546 -16.26 -6.03 7.61
N LEU A 547 -16.92 -6.34 6.49
CA LEU A 547 -17.89 -7.43 6.39
C LEU A 547 -17.24 -8.80 6.69
N ILE A 548 -16.06 -9.06 6.12
CA ILE A 548 -15.26 -10.26 6.36
C ILE A 548 -14.84 -10.39 7.83
N GLU A 549 -14.36 -9.30 8.44
CA GLU A 549 -13.99 -9.32 9.87
C GLU A 549 -15.18 -9.67 10.76
N TYR A 550 -16.38 -9.19 10.44
CA TYR A 550 -17.59 -9.57 11.19
C TYR A 550 -17.93 -11.06 11.04
N LEU A 551 -17.82 -11.61 9.82
CA LEU A 551 -18.03 -13.05 9.59
C LEU A 551 -17.04 -13.90 10.41
N LYS A 552 -15.75 -13.56 10.39
CA LYS A 552 -14.70 -14.30 11.12
C LYS A 552 -14.88 -14.22 12.65
N ASN A 553 -15.25 -13.05 13.18
CA ASN A 553 -15.38 -12.86 14.62
C ASN A 553 -16.66 -13.46 15.21
N SER A 554 -17.66 -13.79 14.38
CA SER A 554 -18.93 -14.36 14.82
C SER A 554 -18.98 -15.89 14.72
N GLU A 555 -17.89 -16.53 14.31
CA GLU A 555 -17.68 -18.00 14.33
C GLU A 555 -16.97 -18.49 15.60
N ASN A 556 -16.36 -17.58 16.36
CA ASN A 556 -15.84 -17.80 17.71
C ASN A 556 -16.89 -17.39 18.76
#